data_AF-A0A3M6TEV9-F1
#
_entry.id   AF-A0A3M6TEV9-F1
#
_cell.length_a   1.000
_cell.length_b   1.000
_cell.length_c   1.000
_cell.angle_alpha   90.00
_cell.angle_beta   90.00
_cell.angle_gamma   90.00
#
_symmetry.space_group_name_H-M   'P 1'
#
loop_
_entity.id
_entity.type
_entity.pdbx_description
1 polymer ?
#
loop_
_entity_poly.entity_id
_entity_poly.type
_entity_poly.pdbx_seq_one_letter_code
_entity_poly.pdbx_strand_id
1 'polypeptide(L)'
;MRGAILLTLVVVLGLVCVCCKGTDVKKSPEGSLLLDIDPKVANAPGDDKKKPGPENDPHGWRWRFRYRKGYRRRRYPSRRPYPPHHTHPPPPPTPATSVPCSSSRPDGVQWANEWTKSLDFECPKGQTLIYMKSDYSECHHDRIWAFGCGYNEASYEHCFWEHNFANDLRDGIFFNCPNHGFVAGVKAEYFPVGDRRYKFKCCNDRRFDHEACHQSPTLNKAGENLEFKVDRDKRDYITGISSCFHYYKRDRTWKIDYCKSVQMLQPEKKEVIEN
;
A
#
# COMPACT_ATOMS: atom_id res chain seq x y z
N MET A 1 52.01 -22.07 13.68
CA MET A 1 50.78 -22.86 13.46
C MET A 1 49.69 -22.36 14.39
N ARG A 2 48.52 -21.96 13.83
CA ARG A 2 47.19 -21.78 14.46
C ARG A 2 47.11 -20.72 15.58
N GLY A 3 46.29 -19.68 15.54
CA GLY A 3 45.06 -19.40 14.81
C GLY A 3 43.99 -18.97 15.82
N ALA A 4 43.35 -17.82 15.60
CA ALA A 4 41.96 -17.49 15.99
C ALA A 4 41.69 -16.01 15.69
N ILE A 5 41.20 -15.72 14.50
CA ILE A 5 40.58 -14.43 14.19
C ILE A 5 39.10 -14.56 14.56
N LEU A 6 38.67 -13.82 15.57
CA LEU A 6 37.28 -13.79 16.03
C LEU A 6 36.47 -12.94 15.04
N LEU A 7 35.80 -13.59 14.09
CA LEU A 7 34.83 -12.94 13.20
C LEU A 7 33.51 -12.75 13.99
N THR A 8 33.29 -11.53 14.47
CA THR A 8 32.00 -11.10 15.00
C THR A 8 30.99 -11.01 13.85
N LEU A 9 30.11 -12.01 13.76
CA LEU A 9 28.93 -11.98 12.89
C LEU A 9 27.92 -10.96 13.43
N VAL A 10 27.90 -9.76 12.84
CA VAL A 10 26.79 -8.82 13.01
C VAL A 10 25.64 -9.31 12.13
N VAL A 11 24.70 -10.05 12.73
CA VAL A 11 23.44 -10.38 12.07
C VAL A 11 22.55 -9.14 12.14
N VAL A 12 22.64 -8.28 11.11
CA VAL A 12 21.65 -7.23 10.89
C VAL A 12 20.37 -7.94 10.42
N LEU A 13 19.43 -8.17 11.34
CA LEU A 13 18.06 -8.53 11.00
C LEU A 13 17.39 -7.31 10.35
N GLY A 14 17.70 -7.10 9.07
CA GLY A 14 16.92 -6.25 8.21
C GLY A 14 15.57 -6.91 7.97
N LEU A 15 14.57 -6.56 8.77
CA LEU A 15 13.16 -6.75 8.43
C LEU A 15 12.86 -5.85 7.23
N VAL A 16 13.24 -6.31 6.03
CA VAL A 16 12.80 -5.73 4.77
C VAL A 16 11.30 -5.97 4.69
N CYS A 17 10.52 -4.89 4.74
CA CYS A 17 9.09 -4.92 4.54
C CYS A 17 8.78 -5.64 3.21
N VAL A 18 8.25 -6.86 3.31
CA VAL A 18 7.97 -7.77 2.17
C VAL A 18 6.97 -7.16 1.18
N CYS A 19 6.25 -6.11 1.59
CA CYS A 19 5.21 -5.50 0.78
C CYS A 19 5.72 -4.76 -0.46
N CYS A 20 7.01 -4.40 -0.55
CA CYS A 20 7.53 -3.48 -1.59
C CYS A 20 8.45 -4.13 -2.65
N LYS A 21 8.54 -5.47 -2.75
CA LYS A 21 9.21 -6.11 -3.89
C LYS A 21 8.27 -6.08 -5.11
N GLY A 22 8.21 -4.94 -5.77
CA GLY A 22 7.70 -4.88 -7.14
C GLY A 22 8.52 -5.86 -7.98
N THR A 23 7.88 -6.84 -8.58
CA THR A 23 8.47 -7.60 -9.66
C THR A 23 8.82 -6.60 -10.76
N ASP A 24 10.08 -6.53 -11.16
CA ASP A 24 10.48 -5.90 -12.41
C ASP A 24 9.74 -6.59 -13.55
N VAL A 25 8.57 -6.06 -13.92
CA VAL A 25 7.91 -6.43 -15.17
C VAL A 25 8.75 -5.79 -16.26
N LYS A 26 9.66 -6.58 -16.83
CA LYS A 26 10.29 -6.26 -18.10
C LYS A 26 9.16 -6.07 -19.11
N LYS A 27 8.96 -4.82 -19.56
CA LYS A 27 8.16 -4.47 -20.72
C LYS A 27 8.71 -5.27 -21.91
N SER A 28 7.93 -6.24 -22.40
CA SER A 28 8.20 -6.91 -23.67
C SER A 28 7.70 -6.01 -24.80
N PRO A 29 8.46 -5.78 -25.87
CA PRO A 29 8.01 -4.99 -27.00
C PRO A 29 6.97 -5.75 -27.83
N GLU A 30 6.11 -4.96 -28.47
CA GLU A 30 4.96 -5.30 -29.30
C GLU A 30 5.28 -6.30 -30.44
N GLY A 31 4.25 -7.04 -30.91
CA GLY A 31 4.35 -7.74 -32.19
C GLY A 31 3.34 -8.87 -32.38
N SER A 32 2.24 -8.53 -33.06
CA SER A 32 1.27 -9.43 -33.72
C SER A 32 1.91 -10.63 -34.44
N LEU A 33 1.33 -11.82 -34.27
CA LEU A 33 1.13 -12.80 -35.35
C LEU A 33 0.01 -13.79 -34.95
N LEU A 34 -1.13 -13.66 -35.62
CA LEU A 34 -2.17 -14.67 -35.72
C LEU A 34 -1.68 -15.82 -36.63
N LEU A 35 -1.84 -17.06 -36.19
CA LEU A 35 -2.22 -18.19 -37.04
C LEU A 35 -3.10 -19.15 -36.21
N ASP A 36 -4.35 -19.30 -36.65
CA ASP A 36 -5.35 -20.23 -36.15
C ASP A 36 -5.21 -21.64 -36.80
N ILE A 37 -5.98 -22.60 -36.22
CA ILE A 37 -6.50 -23.88 -36.78
C ILE A 37 -5.60 -25.13 -36.54
N ASP A 38 -6.02 -26.30 -36.00
CA ASP A 38 -7.36 -26.94 -35.78
C ASP A 38 -7.37 -27.93 -34.56
N PRO A 39 -8.55 -28.41 -34.10
CA PRO A 39 -8.83 -29.14 -32.86
C PRO A 39 -8.99 -30.67 -33.03
N LYS A 40 -9.25 -31.33 -31.89
CA LYS A 40 -9.34 -32.79 -31.59
C LYS A 40 -7.99 -33.30 -31.08
N VAL A 41 -7.84 -33.63 -29.80
CA VAL A 41 -8.51 -34.76 -29.15
C VAL A 41 -8.89 -34.40 -27.71
N ALA A 42 -10.18 -34.52 -27.41
CA ALA A 42 -10.71 -34.65 -26.06
C ALA A 42 -10.35 -36.05 -25.49
N ASN A 43 -9.99 -36.14 -24.22
CA ASN A 43 -10.65 -36.98 -23.21
C ASN A 43 -9.86 -37.06 -21.88
N ALA A 44 -10.62 -36.91 -20.79
CA ALA A 44 -10.40 -37.45 -19.42
C ALA A 44 -9.58 -36.60 -18.41
N PRO A 45 -9.84 -36.74 -17.09
CA PRO A 45 -10.72 -35.83 -16.35
C PRO A 45 -10.01 -35.10 -15.18
N GLY A 46 -10.56 -33.94 -14.82
CA GLY A 46 -10.12 -33.14 -13.67
C GLY A 46 -10.53 -33.74 -12.33
N ASP A 47 -9.71 -33.47 -11.31
CA ASP A 47 -9.94 -33.94 -9.94
C ASP A 47 -9.82 -32.76 -8.96
N ASP A 48 -10.89 -31.97 -8.90
CA ASP A 48 -11.15 -30.94 -7.89
C ASP A 48 -11.56 -31.61 -6.57
N LYS A 49 -10.65 -31.70 -5.60
CA LYS A 49 -11.00 -32.15 -4.24
C LYS A 49 -11.52 -30.99 -3.40
N LYS A 50 -12.83 -30.78 -3.52
CA LYS A 50 -13.71 -30.01 -2.64
C LYS A 50 -13.75 -30.66 -1.24
N LYS A 51 -13.50 -29.88 -0.18
CA LYS A 51 -13.78 -30.29 1.21
C LYS A 51 -15.30 -30.21 1.47
N PRO A 52 -15.96 -31.26 2.00
CA PRO A 52 -17.32 -31.11 2.51
C PRO A 52 -17.29 -30.65 3.98
N GLY A 53 -18.05 -29.59 4.25
CA GLY A 53 -18.59 -29.31 5.59
C GLY A 53 -19.75 -30.25 5.93
N PRO A 54 -20.29 -30.15 7.16
CA PRO A 54 -21.16 -31.17 7.72
C PRO A 54 -22.61 -30.97 7.28
N GLU A 55 -23.23 -32.01 6.75
CA GLU A 55 -24.68 -32.10 6.59
C GLU A 55 -25.20 -33.35 7.32
N ASN A 56 -26.34 -33.14 7.97
CA ASN A 56 -26.85 -33.87 9.11
C ASN A 56 -27.48 -35.22 8.75
N ASP A 57 -27.26 -36.26 9.57
CA ASP A 57 -28.34 -37.21 9.91
C ASP A 57 -28.07 -37.91 11.26
N PRO A 58 -29.08 -38.13 12.13
CA PRO A 58 -28.94 -38.35 13.56
C PRO A 58 -29.12 -39.82 13.99
N HIS A 59 -28.51 -40.17 15.12
CA HIS A 59 -28.62 -41.43 15.89
C HIS A 59 -28.04 -42.72 15.25
N GLY A 60 -26.84 -43.08 15.68
CA GLY A 60 -26.26 -44.41 15.42
C GLY A 60 -25.07 -44.74 16.31
N TRP A 61 -25.22 -44.67 17.62
CA TRP A 61 -24.20 -45.06 18.60
C TRP A 61 -23.79 -46.53 18.46
N ARG A 62 -22.72 -46.81 17.72
CA ARG A 62 -21.87 -48.02 17.76
C ARG A 62 -20.81 -47.79 16.69
N TRP A 63 -19.55 -47.52 17.03
CA TRP A 63 -18.61 -48.55 17.44
C TRP A 63 -17.64 -48.00 18.49
N ARG A 64 -17.74 -48.57 19.70
CA ARG A 64 -16.70 -48.44 20.72
C ARG A 64 -15.66 -49.56 20.55
N PHE A 65 -14.44 -49.23 20.98
CA PHE A 65 -13.38 -50.11 21.51
C PHE A 65 -12.51 -50.95 20.57
N ARG A 66 -11.31 -50.41 20.30
CA ARG A 66 -9.96 -50.94 20.67
C ARG A 66 -8.97 -49.99 19.99
N TYR A 67 -8.06 -49.30 20.69
CA TYR A 67 -6.83 -49.85 21.24
C TYR A 67 -6.38 -49.03 22.45
N ARG A 68 -6.13 -49.72 23.57
CA ARG A 68 -5.52 -49.19 24.79
C ARG A 68 -4.09 -49.74 24.87
N LYS A 69 -3.09 -48.96 24.48
CA LYS A 69 -1.69 -49.19 24.89
C LYS A 69 -1.40 -48.33 26.11
N GLY A 70 -0.96 -48.98 27.17
CA GLY A 70 -0.85 -48.43 28.51
C GLY A 70 0.33 -47.46 28.67
N TYR A 71 0.02 -46.27 29.19
CA TYR A 71 0.99 -45.44 29.89
C TYR A 71 0.79 -45.62 31.39
N ARG A 72 1.84 -46.08 32.08
CA ARG A 72 1.90 -46.17 33.54
C ARG A 72 1.65 -44.78 34.14
N ARG A 73 0.62 -44.65 34.99
CA ARG A 73 0.34 -43.43 35.75
C ARG A 73 1.50 -43.17 36.73
N ARG A 74 2.27 -42.11 36.52
CA ARG A 74 3.07 -41.50 37.59
C ARG A 74 2.11 -40.93 38.63
N ARG A 75 2.19 -41.40 39.88
CA ARG A 75 1.56 -40.75 41.03
C ARG A 75 2.25 -39.40 41.23
N TYR A 76 1.52 -38.31 41.08
CA TYR A 76 1.96 -36.99 41.54
C TYR A 76 1.97 -36.98 43.08
N PRO A 77 3.03 -36.46 43.73
CA PRO A 77 3.02 -36.26 45.16
C PRO A 77 2.01 -35.16 45.54
N SER A 78 1.38 -35.40 46.68
CA SER A 78 0.50 -34.52 47.43
C SER A 78 0.95 -33.05 47.48
N ARG A 79 -0.06 -32.17 47.43
CA ARG A 79 -0.06 -30.72 47.59
C ARG A 79 1.05 -30.19 48.51
N ARG A 80 1.96 -29.39 47.95
CA ARG A 80 2.74 -28.42 48.74
C ARG A 80 1.85 -27.19 48.97
N PRO A 81 1.81 -26.62 50.19
CA PRO A 81 1.15 -25.34 50.41
C PRO A 81 1.77 -24.26 49.52
N TYR A 82 0.93 -23.37 48.98
CA TYR A 82 1.40 -22.17 48.28
C TYR A 82 2.28 -21.34 49.23
N PRO A 83 3.43 -20.80 48.76
CA PRO A 83 4.18 -19.82 49.55
C PRO A 83 3.32 -18.56 49.79
N PRO A 84 3.50 -17.84 50.90
CA PRO A 84 2.74 -16.63 51.19
C PRO A 84 2.91 -15.61 50.06
N HIS A 85 1.81 -14.99 49.64
CA HIS A 85 1.83 -13.87 48.71
C HIS A 85 2.71 -12.76 49.29
N HIS A 86 3.91 -12.58 48.72
CA HIS A 86 4.65 -11.35 48.89
C HIS A 86 3.83 -10.26 48.20
N THR A 87 3.26 -9.36 48.99
CA THR A 87 2.64 -8.14 48.49
C THR A 87 3.72 -7.34 47.78
N HIS A 88 3.69 -7.32 46.45
CA HIS A 88 4.46 -6.35 45.70
C HIS A 88 4.05 -4.96 46.19
N PRO A 89 5.00 -4.07 46.51
CA PRO A 89 4.67 -2.68 46.79
C PRO A 89 3.89 -2.12 45.58
N PRO A 90 2.92 -1.22 45.80
CA PRO A 90 2.22 -0.58 44.69
C PRO A 90 3.25 0.00 43.72
N PRO A 91 3.01 -0.12 42.40
CA PRO A 91 3.89 0.53 41.43
C PRO A 91 4.03 2.01 41.82
N PRO A 92 5.23 2.59 41.73
CA PRO A 92 5.40 4.02 41.97
C PRO A 92 4.39 4.78 41.11
N PRO A 93 3.79 5.88 41.62
CA PRO A 93 2.86 6.67 40.82
C PRO A 93 3.55 7.03 39.51
N THR A 94 2.95 6.58 38.41
CA THR A 94 3.38 6.97 37.06
C THR A 94 3.41 8.48 37.01
N PRO A 95 4.51 9.13 36.58
CA PRO A 95 4.49 10.57 36.36
C PRO A 95 3.48 10.86 35.25
N ALA A 96 2.29 11.30 35.66
CA ALA A 96 1.24 11.75 34.78
C ALA A 96 1.58 13.17 34.31
N THR A 97 2.39 13.27 33.27
CA THR A 97 2.45 14.42 32.36
C THR A 97 3.17 13.98 31.09
N SER A 98 2.50 13.20 30.24
CA SER A 98 2.88 13.16 28.82
C SER A 98 2.55 14.55 28.27
N VAL A 99 3.57 15.36 28.00
CA VAL A 99 3.38 16.66 27.33
C VAL A 99 2.57 16.40 26.06
N PRO A 100 1.40 17.05 25.89
CA PRO A 100 0.60 16.84 24.69
C PRO A 100 1.37 17.31 23.46
N CYS A 101 1.24 16.58 22.36
CA CYS A 101 1.89 16.95 21.11
C CYS A 101 1.41 18.31 20.63
N SER A 102 2.34 19.17 20.20
CA SER A 102 1.99 20.49 19.64
C SER A 102 1.14 20.35 18.38
N SER A 103 0.09 21.16 18.25
CA SER A 103 -0.70 21.26 17.03
C SER A 103 -0.04 22.14 15.95
N SER A 104 1.06 22.83 16.26
CA SER A 104 1.77 23.70 15.32
C SER A 104 2.29 22.93 14.10
N ARG A 105 2.23 23.56 12.93
CA ARG A 105 2.82 23.06 11.68
C ARG A 105 4.02 23.93 11.30
N PRO A 106 5.00 23.41 10.55
CA PRO A 106 6.10 24.23 10.04
C PRO A 106 5.60 25.40 9.18
N ASP A 107 6.19 26.58 9.36
CA ASP A 107 5.85 27.79 8.60
C ASP A 107 6.37 27.74 7.16
N GLY A 108 5.88 28.65 6.31
CA GLY A 108 6.34 28.80 4.92
C GLY A 108 5.76 27.78 3.93
N VAL A 109 4.89 26.88 4.39
CA VAL A 109 4.22 25.87 3.56
C VAL A 109 2.71 25.93 3.76
N GLN A 110 1.97 25.88 2.66
CA GLN A 110 0.50 25.76 2.67
C GLN A 110 0.10 24.30 2.83
N TRP A 111 -0.01 23.85 4.07
CA TRP A 111 -0.39 22.48 4.41
C TRP A 111 -1.87 22.22 4.16
N ALA A 112 -2.16 21.17 3.38
CA ALA A 112 -3.49 20.71 3.00
C ALA A 112 -4.24 19.99 4.13
N ASN A 113 -3.58 19.65 5.23
CA ASN A 113 -4.22 19.08 6.41
C ASN A 113 -3.51 19.49 7.71
N GLU A 114 -4.17 19.18 8.82
CA GLU A 114 -3.62 19.27 10.17
C GLU A 114 -3.21 17.87 10.67
N TRP A 115 -2.38 17.84 11.72
CA TRP A 115 -2.01 16.61 12.41
C TRP A 115 -3.25 15.86 12.91
N THR A 116 -3.29 14.55 12.68
CA THR A 116 -4.36 13.63 13.08
C THR A 116 -5.74 13.96 12.49
N LYS A 117 -5.82 14.92 11.57
CA LYS A 117 -7.06 15.30 10.85
C LYS A 117 -7.06 14.75 9.43
N SER A 118 -8.26 14.65 8.87
CA SER A 118 -8.46 14.23 7.49
C SER A 118 -7.76 15.18 6.51
N LEU A 119 -7.34 14.62 5.39
CA LEU A 119 -6.83 15.34 4.23
C LEU A 119 -7.91 15.34 3.15
N ASP A 120 -8.20 16.50 2.57
CA ASP A 120 -9.06 16.65 1.40
C ASP A 120 -8.47 17.74 0.49
N PHE A 121 -7.79 17.30 -0.56
CA PHE A 121 -7.15 18.18 -1.52
C PHE A 121 -7.56 17.83 -2.94
N GLU A 122 -7.91 18.84 -3.72
CA GLU A 122 -8.29 18.70 -5.12
C GLU A 122 -7.68 19.84 -5.95
N CYS A 123 -7.09 19.50 -7.09
CA CYS A 123 -6.64 20.48 -8.06
C CYS A 123 -7.81 21.12 -8.79
N PRO A 124 -7.69 22.41 -9.19
CA PRO A 124 -8.67 23.04 -10.06
C PRO A 124 -8.87 22.26 -11.36
N LYS A 125 -10.04 22.42 -11.99
CA LYS A 125 -10.35 21.79 -13.27
C LYS A 125 -9.26 22.08 -14.32
N GLY A 126 -8.87 21.07 -15.08
CA GLY A 126 -7.80 21.17 -16.08
C GLY A 126 -6.38 21.20 -15.47
N GLN A 127 -6.25 20.91 -14.18
CA GLN A 127 -4.96 20.78 -13.50
C GLN A 127 -4.84 19.43 -12.79
N THR A 128 -3.61 18.96 -12.68
CA THR A 128 -3.26 17.72 -11.97
C THR A 128 -2.13 17.99 -10.98
N LEU A 129 -1.87 17.02 -10.10
CA LEU A 129 -0.76 17.09 -9.16
C LEU A 129 0.57 17.07 -9.93
N ILE A 130 1.44 18.01 -9.59
CA ILE A 130 2.81 18.11 -10.12
C ILE A 130 3.85 18.26 -9.03
N TYR A 131 3.40 18.41 -7.79
CA TYR A 131 4.23 18.57 -6.62
C TYR A 131 3.56 17.94 -5.42
N MET A 132 4.36 17.27 -4.59
CA MET A 132 3.97 16.90 -3.25
C MET A 132 5.11 17.08 -2.26
N LYS A 133 4.74 17.46 -1.05
CA LYS A 133 5.61 17.50 0.12
C LYS A 133 4.88 16.89 1.29
N SER A 134 5.61 16.18 2.14
CA SER A 134 5.06 15.70 3.40
C SER A 134 6.08 15.74 4.52
N ASP A 135 5.63 16.25 5.65
CA ASP A 135 6.37 16.24 6.89
C ASP A 135 5.77 15.24 7.87
N TYR A 136 6.64 14.50 8.54
CA TYR A 136 6.26 13.50 9.53
C TYR A 136 6.51 14.02 10.95
N SER A 137 5.61 13.72 11.87
CA SER A 137 5.77 13.99 13.31
C SER A 137 5.85 12.70 14.10
N GLU A 138 6.96 12.50 14.81
CA GLU A 138 7.12 11.36 15.73
C GLU A 138 6.15 11.44 16.90
N CYS A 139 5.77 12.65 17.36
CA CYS A 139 4.82 12.78 18.46
C CYS A 139 3.41 12.33 18.05
N HIS A 140 2.96 12.74 16.86
CA HIS A 140 1.63 12.39 16.34
C HIS A 140 1.58 11.02 15.66
N HIS A 141 2.74 10.47 15.27
CA HIS A 141 2.87 9.33 14.37
C HIS A 141 2.00 9.51 13.13
N ASP A 142 2.16 10.68 12.50
CA ASP A 142 1.31 11.12 11.42
C ASP A 142 2.08 12.02 10.45
N ARG A 143 1.49 12.20 9.26
CA ARG A 143 1.99 13.06 8.19
C ARG A 143 1.01 14.18 7.87
N ILE A 144 1.56 15.37 7.69
CA ILE A 144 0.89 16.48 6.99
C ILE A 144 1.40 16.56 5.55
N TRP A 145 0.55 17.08 4.67
CA TRP A 145 0.78 17.09 3.23
C TRP A 145 0.61 18.49 2.66
N ALA A 146 1.42 18.83 1.67
CA ALA A 146 1.25 19.99 0.82
C ALA A 146 1.37 19.55 -0.63
N PHE A 147 0.56 20.14 -1.50
CA PHE A 147 0.47 19.76 -2.90
C PHE A 147 0.53 20.99 -3.80
N GLY A 148 1.04 20.79 -5.01
CA GLY A 148 1.03 21.81 -6.06
C GLY A 148 0.36 21.27 -7.30
N CYS A 149 -0.51 22.10 -7.87
CA CYS A 149 -1.23 21.80 -9.09
C CYS A 149 -0.57 22.51 -10.26
N GLY A 150 -0.72 21.95 -11.45
CA GLY A 150 -0.45 22.68 -12.67
C GLY A 150 -1.26 22.16 -13.82
N TYR A 151 -1.39 23.02 -14.83
CA TYR A 151 -2.16 22.75 -16.04
C TYR A 151 -1.81 21.40 -16.66
N ASN A 152 -2.82 20.61 -17.03
CA ASN A 152 -2.67 19.40 -17.81
C ASN A 152 -3.88 19.28 -18.74
N GLU A 153 -3.64 19.44 -20.03
CA GLU A 153 -4.67 19.32 -21.09
C GLU A 153 -5.39 17.97 -21.08
N ALA A 154 -4.72 16.91 -20.63
CA ALA A 154 -5.31 15.58 -20.50
C ALA A 154 -6.23 15.42 -19.27
N SER A 155 -6.57 16.50 -18.56
CA SER A 155 -7.35 16.46 -17.29
C SER A 155 -8.62 17.31 -17.32
N TYR A 156 -9.05 17.77 -18.49
CA TYR A 156 -10.27 18.56 -18.62
C TYR A 156 -11.55 17.75 -18.56
N GLU A 157 -11.48 16.50 -19.02
CA GLU A 157 -12.61 15.59 -19.09
C GLU A 157 -12.53 14.51 -18.00
N HIS A 158 -13.64 13.80 -17.82
CA HIS A 158 -13.74 12.56 -17.02
C HIS A 158 -12.94 12.53 -15.71
N CYS A 159 -13.27 13.46 -14.81
CA CYS A 159 -12.72 13.47 -13.46
C CYS A 159 -13.61 12.70 -12.49
N PHE A 160 -13.03 11.77 -11.72
CA PHE A 160 -13.75 11.03 -10.69
C PHE A 160 -12.84 10.71 -9.50
N TRP A 161 -13.45 10.72 -8.32
CA TRP A 161 -12.84 10.09 -7.16
C TRP A 161 -12.99 8.60 -7.31
N GLU A 162 -11.96 7.84 -6.93
CA GLU A 162 -12.07 6.38 -6.84
C GLU A 162 -13.28 5.98 -5.99
N HIS A 163 -13.82 4.78 -6.17
CA HIS A 163 -14.95 4.35 -5.34
C HIS A 163 -14.48 3.99 -3.93
N ASN A 164 -13.39 3.22 -3.83
CA ASN A 164 -12.85 2.70 -2.59
C ASN A 164 -11.56 3.44 -2.17
N PHE A 165 -11.13 3.21 -0.93
CA PHE A 165 -9.77 3.57 -0.52
C PHE A 165 -8.76 2.70 -1.27
N ALA A 166 -7.61 3.27 -1.60
CA ALA A 166 -6.52 2.59 -2.26
C ALA A 166 -5.77 1.62 -1.34
N ASN A 167 -6.01 1.69 -0.03
CA ASN A 167 -5.44 0.79 0.97
C ASN A 167 -6.30 0.68 2.23
N ASP A 168 -6.15 -0.44 2.91
CA ASP A 168 -6.49 -0.59 4.33
C ASP A 168 -5.32 -0.17 5.23
N LEU A 169 -5.57 -0.10 6.53
CA LEU A 169 -4.57 0.31 7.51
C LEU A 169 -3.40 -0.68 7.51
N ARG A 170 -2.18 -0.14 7.50
CA ARG A 170 -0.88 -0.84 7.48
C ARG A 170 -0.58 -1.63 6.22
N ASP A 171 -1.52 -1.68 5.27
CA ASP A 171 -1.30 -2.26 3.96
C ASP A 171 -0.58 -1.29 3.03
N GLY A 172 0.05 -1.84 2.00
CA GLY A 172 0.70 -1.07 0.95
C GLY A 172 -0.31 -0.34 0.06
N ILE A 173 0.14 0.74 -0.56
CA ILE A 173 -0.57 1.41 -1.66
C ILE A 173 0.19 1.06 -2.94
N PHE A 174 -0.53 0.59 -3.96
CA PHE A 174 -0.04 0.39 -5.32
C PHE A 174 -1.11 0.91 -6.26
N PHE A 175 -1.09 2.22 -6.51
CA PHE A 175 -2.17 2.90 -7.21
C PHE A 175 -1.66 3.61 -8.46
N ASN A 176 -2.30 3.36 -9.59
CA ASN A 176 -2.20 4.18 -10.79
C ASN A 176 -3.61 4.55 -11.24
N CYS A 177 -3.78 5.79 -11.72
CA CYS A 177 -5.04 6.21 -12.28
C CYS A 177 -5.42 5.34 -13.49
N PRO A 178 -6.66 4.85 -13.56
CA PRO A 178 -7.09 4.01 -14.66
C PRO A 178 -7.27 4.85 -15.94
N ASN A 179 -7.39 4.16 -17.08
CA ASN A 179 -7.59 4.78 -18.41
C ASN A 179 -6.54 5.85 -18.75
N HIS A 180 -5.28 5.58 -18.39
CA HIS A 180 -4.15 6.49 -18.60
C HIS A 180 -4.43 7.91 -18.06
N GLY A 181 -5.02 7.94 -16.87
CA GLY A 181 -5.35 9.17 -16.17
C GLY A 181 -4.21 9.70 -15.31
N PHE A 182 -4.44 10.92 -14.83
CA PHE A 182 -3.51 11.67 -14.01
C PHE A 182 -4.12 11.96 -12.65
N VAL A 183 -3.29 11.94 -11.61
CA VAL A 183 -3.75 12.20 -10.23
C VAL A 183 -4.08 13.67 -10.08
N ALA A 184 -5.33 13.99 -9.74
CA ALA A 184 -5.85 15.34 -9.61
C ALA A 184 -6.31 15.69 -8.18
N GLY A 185 -6.26 14.73 -7.25
CA GLY A 185 -6.67 14.96 -5.87
C GLY A 185 -6.28 13.82 -4.95
N VAL A 186 -6.16 14.15 -3.67
CA VAL A 186 -5.79 13.21 -2.60
C VAL A 186 -6.70 13.46 -1.41
N LYS A 187 -7.33 12.38 -0.94
CA LYS A 187 -8.07 12.31 0.31
C LYS A 187 -7.40 11.30 1.22
N ALA A 188 -7.39 11.57 2.51
CA ALA A 188 -6.93 10.59 3.49
C ALA A 188 -7.62 10.71 4.84
N GLU A 189 -7.91 9.57 5.45
CA GLU A 189 -8.50 9.48 6.78
C GLU A 189 -7.45 8.97 7.76
N TYR A 190 -7.24 9.71 8.86
CA TYR A 190 -6.31 9.32 9.91
C TYR A 190 -6.93 8.34 10.90
N PHE A 191 -6.13 7.38 11.35
CA PHE A 191 -6.48 6.42 12.38
C PHE A 191 -5.43 6.42 13.51
N PRO A 192 -5.84 6.30 14.79
CA PRO A 192 -4.94 6.33 15.96
C PRO A 192 -3.84 5.26 15.98
N VAL A 193 -3.88 4.28 15.08
CA VAL A 193 -2.80 3.31 14.88
C VAL A 193 -1.53 3.94 14.27
N GLY A 194 -1.55 5.25 14.00
CA GLY A 194 -0.47 6.01 13.39
C GLY A 194 -0.40 5.75 11.89
N ASP A 195 -1.57 5.79 11.24
CA ASP A 195 -1.66 5.50 9.81
C ASP A 195 -2.88 6.15 9.17
N ARG A 196 -2.89 6.20 7.83
CA ARG A 196 -3.96 6.75 7.02
C ARG A 196 -4.42 5.78 5.94
N ARG A 197 -5.72 5.80 5.64
CA ARG A 197 -6.27 5.24 4.38
C ARG A 197 -6.35 6.35 3.35
N TYR A 198 -5.90 6.07 2.14
CA TYR A 198 -5.80 7.06 1.07
C TYR A 198 -6.81 6.80 -0.03
N LYS A 199 -7.26 7.86 -0.67
CA LYS A 199 -8.18 7.84 -1.80
C LYS A 199 -7.76 8.91 -2.79
N PHE A 200 -7.82 8.59 -4.07
CA PHE A 200 -7.28 9.46 -5.10
C PHE A 200 -8.38 9.90 -6.07
N LYS A 201 -8.19 11.09 -6.65
CA LYS A 201 -8.99 11.57 -7.77
C LYS A 201 -8.18 11.42 -9.04
N CYS A 202 -8.80 10.88 -10.07
CA CYS A 202 -8.22 10.74 -11.40
C CYS A 202 -9.00 11.59 -12.38
N CYS A 203 -8.28 12.20 -13.31
CA CYS A 203 -8.85 12.87 -14.48
C CYS A 203 -8.15 12.33 -15.73
N ASN A 204 -8.89 12.20 -16.83
CA ASN A 204 -8.32 11.78 -18.10
C ASN A 204 -9.09 12.42 -19.28
N ASP A 205 -8.46 12.39 -20.43
CA ASP A 205 -9.08 12.77 -21.69
C ASP A 205 -8.67 11.74 -22.72
N ARG A 206 -9.65 11.17 -23.43
CA ARG A 206 -9.42 10.09 -24.39
C ARG A 206 -8.56 10.49 -25.57
N ARG A 207 -8.27 11.78 -25.75
CA ARG A 207 -7.35 12.29 -26.76
C ARG A 207 -5.89 12.22 -26.33
N PHE A 208 -5.62 11.84 -25.09
CA PHE A 208 -4.28 11.82 -24.53
C PHE A 208 -3.92 10.42 -24.00
N ASP A 209 -2.62 10.14 -24.01
CA ASP A 209 -2.04 8.91 -23.50
C ASP A 209 -0.76 9.19 -22.69
N HIS A 210 -0.26 8.17 -22.02
CA HIS A 210 1.01 8.13 -21.33
C HIS A 210 2.14 7.74 -22.26
N GLU A 211 3.23 8.51 -22.24
CA GLU A 211 4.50 8.13 -22.85
C GLU A 211 5.61 8.21 -21.80
N ALA A 212 6.71 7.48 -21.99
CA ALA A 212 7.93 7.60 -21.18
C ALA A 212 7.65 7.57 -19.67
N CYS A 213 6.91 6.54 -19.23
CA CYS A 213 6.59 6.37 -17.81
C CYS A 213 7.81 5.96 -16.98
N HIS A 214 7.92 6.55 -15.81
CA HIS A 214 8.98 6.33 -14.84
C HIS A 214 8.40 6.21 -13.44
N GLN A 215 9.12 5.49 -12.59
CA GLN A 215 8.88 5.47 -11.14
C GLN A 215 10.05 6.17 -10.45
N SER A 216 9.73 7.02 -9.47
CA SER A 216 10.75 7.64 -8.65
C SER A 216 11.51 6.59 -7.82
N PRO A 217 12.75 6.88 -7.38
CA PRO A 217 13.31 6.19 -6.22
C PRO A 217 12.38 6.33 -5.01
N THR A 218 12.62 5.52 -3.97
CA THR A 218 11.95 5.73 -2.67
C THR A 218 12.28 7.12 -2.15
N LEU A 219 11.27 7.95 -1.95
CA LEU A 219 11.42 9.38 -1.66
C LEU A 219 11.86 9.68 -0.23
N ASN A 220 11.62 8.76 0.70
CA ASN A 220 11.94 8.92 2.11
C ASN A 220 12.17 7.58 2.81
N LYS A 221 12.93 7.60 3.90
CA LYS A 221 12.83 6.55 4.93
C LYS A 221 11.67 6.84 5.88
N ALA A 222 11.22 5.81 6.59
CA ALA A 222 10.20 6.00 7.61
C ALA A 222 10.71 6.93 8.72
N GLY A 223 9.91 7.92 9.07
CA GLY A 223 10.24 9.00 9.99
C GLY A 223 10.86 10.23 9.33
N GLU A 224 11.20 10.18 8.04
CA GLU A 224 11.77 11.30 7.30
C GLU A 224 10.70 12.03 6.45
N ASN A 225 10.94 13.32 6.23
CA ASN A 225 10.14 14.15 5.34
C ASN A 225 10.41 13.79 3.88
N LEU A 226 9.49 14.15 2.98
CA LEU A 226 9.63 13.93 1.55
C LEU A 226 9.23 15.16 0.75
N GLU A 227 9.79 15.27 -0.44
CA GLU A 227 9.42 16.27 -1.43
C GLU A 227 9.65 15.70 -2.84
N PHE A 228 8.70 15.89 -3.73
CA PHE A 228 8.77 15.45 -5.10
C PHE A 228 8.10 16.44 -6.04
N LYS A 229 8.73 16.71 -7.17
CA LYS A 229 8.23 17.58 -8.23
C LYS A 229 8.54 16.96 -9.59
N VAL A 230 7.57 16.93 -10.48
CA VAL A 230 7.78 16.51 -11.87
C VAL A 230 8.41 17.63 -12.69
N ASP A 231 9.11 17.24 -13.77
CA ASP A 231 9.68 18.18 -14.73
C ASP A 231 8.61 18.63 -15.73
N ARG A 232 8.13 19.86 -15.55
CA ARG A 232 7.06 20.44 -16.36
C ARG A 232 7.49 20.74 -17.79
N ASP A 233 8.77 21.03 -18.01
CA ASP A 233 9.29 21.33 -19.35
C ASP A 233 9.33 20.05 -20.20
N LYS A 234 9.45 18.89 -19.55
CA LYS A 234 9.34 17.57 -20.18
C LYS A 234 7.90 17.07 -20.34
N ARG A 235 6.91 17.84 -19.88
CA ARG A 235 5.49 17.45 -19.81
C ARG A 235 5.25 16.21 -18.93
N ASP A 236 6.04 16.04 -17.87
CA ASP A 236 5.82 14.96 -16.90
C ASP A 236 4.67 15.31 -15.95
N TYR A 237 3.86 14.30 -15.61
CA TYR A 237 2.72 14.42 -14.69
C TYR A 237 2.60 13.18 -13.81
N ILE A 238 2.09 13.36 -12.59
CA ILE A 238 1.89 12.25 -11.64
C ILE A 238 0.70 11.40 -12.08
N THR A 239 0.92 10.11 -12.26
CA THR A 239 -0.08 9.13 -12.70
C THR A 239 -0.38 8.07 -11.65
N GLY A 240 0.52 7.89 -10.68
CA GLY A 240 0.34 6.92 -9.61
C GLY A 240 1.18 7.20 -8.37
N ILE A 241 0.79 6.54 -7.28
CA ILE A 241 1.40 6.69 -5.96
C ILE A 241 1.52 5.29 -5.35
N SER A 242 2.73 4.96 -4.90
CA SER A 242 3.02 3.72 -4.21
C SER A 242 3.56 4.00 -2.80
N SER A 243 3.18 3.16 -1.84
CA SER A 243 3.59 3.36 -0.45
C SER A 243 3.68 2.05 0.33
N CYS A 244 4.62 1.96 1.27
CA CYS A 244 4.75 0.84 2.19
C CYS A 244 4.76 1.32 3.65
N PHE A 245 3.96 0.67 4.49
CA PHE A 245 3.88 0.96 5.91
C PHE A 245 5.07 0.35 6.68
N HIS A 246 5.55 1.08 7.68
CA HIS A 246 6.64 0.71 8.54
C HIS A 246 6.18 0.63 10.00
N TYR A 247 6.05 -0.59 10.52
CA TYR A 247 5.45 -0.88 11.82
C TYR A 247 6.07 -0.14 13.00
N TYR A 248 7.40 -0.10 13.09
CA TYR A 248 8.07 0.51 14.25
C TYR A 248 7.97 2.03 14.27
N LYS A 249 7.92 2.65 13.09
CA LYS A 249 7.79 4.10 12.98
C LYS A 249 6.33 4.55 12.96
N ARG A 250 5.41 3.65 12.62
CA ARG A 250 4.00 3.99 12.35
C ARG A 250 3.94 5.11 11.33
N ASP A 251 4.58 4.82 10.21
CA ASP A 251 4.82 5.77 9.14
C ASP A 251 4.98 5.02 7.81
N ARG A 252 4.99 5.74 6.70
CA ARG A 252 5.04 5.23 5.34
C ARG A 252 6.25 5.73 4.57
N THR A 253 6.82 4.86 3.73
CA THR A 253 7.71 5.26 2.64
C THR A 253 6.89 5.44 1.36
N TRP A 254 7.37 6.30 0.46
CA TRP A 254 6.62 6.71 -0.72
C TRP A 254 7.45 6.62 -2.00
N LYS A 255 6.77 6.32 -3.11
CA LYS A 255 7.26 6.37 -4.49
C LYS A 255 6.16 6.92 -5.39
N ILE A 256 6.56 7.58 -6.47
CA ILE A 256 5.65 8.24 -7.41
C ILE A 256 5.87 7.71 -8.80
N ASP A 257 4.78 7.32 -9.45
CA ASP A 257 4.76 7.01 -10.87
C ASP A 257 4.35 8.26 -11.63
N TYR A 258 5.11 8.57 -12.67
CA TYR A 258 4.88 9.74 -13.51
C TYR A 258 5.17 9.41 -14.96
N CYS A 259 4.43 10.03 -15.87
CA CYS A 259 4.57 9.83 -17.31
C CYS A 259 4.47 11.17 -18.03
N LYS A 260 4.97 11.21 -19.26
CA LYS A 260 4.63 12.28 -20.19
C LYS A 260 3.20 12.15 -20.63
N SER A 261 2.51 13.30 -20.75
CA SER A 261 1.22 13.37 -21.42
C SER A 261 1.42 13.70 -22.89
N VAL A 262 0.95 12.84 -23.79
CA VAL A 262 1.02 13.04 -25.24
C VAL A 262 -0.37 13.01 -25.85
N GLN A 263 -0.61 13.86 -26.84
CA GLN A 263 -1.86 13.83 -27.60
C GLN A 263 -1.80 12.72 -28.63
N MET A 264 -2.80 11.85 -28.65
CA MET A 264 -2.95 10.83 -29.68
C MET A 264 -3.44 11.47 -30.98
N LEU A 265 -2.82 11.10 -32.09
CA LEU A 265 -3.32 11.44 -33.42
C LEU A 265 -4.67 10.73 -33.61
N GLN A 266 -5.75 11.49 -33.77
CA GLN A 266 -7.03 10.89 -34.14
C GLN A 266 -6.94 10.36 -35.57
N PRO A 267 -7.46 9.16 -35.87
CA PRO A 267 -7.58 8.74 -37.26
C PRO A 267 -8.48 9.74 -37.99
N GLU A 268 -7.98 10.34 -39.07
CA GLU A 268 -8.76 11.24 -39.91
C GLU A 268 -10.08 10.56 -40.28
N LYS A 269 -11.21 11.21 -39.98
CA LYS A 269 -12.50 10.82 -40.54
C LYS A 269 -12.35 10.90 -42.06
N LYS A 270 -12.24 9.75 -42.73
CA LYS A 270 -12.43 9.69 -44.18
C LYS A 270 -13.84 10.20 -44.46
N GLU A 271 -13.93 11.40 -45.05
CA GLU A 271 -15.17 11.85 -45.67
C GLU A 271 -15.54 10.82 -46.74
N VAL A 272 -16.61 10.07 -46.48
CA VAL A 272 -17.25 9.26 -47.50
C VAL A 272 -17.98 10.24 -48.40
N ILE A 273 -17.34 10.58 -49.52
CA ILE A 273 -17.99 11.27 -50.63
C ILE A 273 -18.93 10.24 -51.27
N GLU A 274 -20.21 10.26 -50.92
CA GLU A 274 -21.24 9.60 -51.71
C GLU A 274 -21.40 10.35 -53.03
N ASN A 275 -21.09 9.67 -54.13
CA ASN A 275 -21.37 10.11 -55.51
C ASN A 275 -22.71 9.54 -55.97
#